data_AF-Q1AWW6-F1
#
_entry.id   AF-Q1AWW6-F1
#
_cell.length_a   1.000
_cell.length_b   1.000
_cell.length_c   1.000
_cell.angle_alpha   90.00
_cell.angle_beta   90.00
_cell.angle_gamma   90.00
#
_symmetry.space_group_name_H-M   'P 1'
#
loop_
_entity.id
_entity.type
_entity.pdbx_description
1 polymer ?
#
loop_
_entity_poly.entity_id
_entity_poly.type
_entity_poly.pdbx_seq_one_letter_code
_entity_poly.pdbx_strand_id
1 'polypeptide(L)'
;MAIEGKVAKVLANNTIVINRGRDAGVRPGMLFEVFSPEGEEVWDPDTGETLGTVEDVKARAEVTEVRERFSIARLQGPATPFGVMDLGEMQENLQRIFSQMFGEGGVHIRTFGMGPSGGDDEEELESMLGGPLKDLSKVQVGDAVREVRRR
;
A
#
# COMPACT_ATOMS: atom_id res chain seq x y z
N MET A 1 -16.97 -22.95 -2.06
CA MET A 1 -17.29 -21.56 -1.67
C MET A 1 -15.99 -20.80 -1.53
N ALA A 2 -15.93 -19.53 -1.93
CA ALA A 2 -14.75 -18.70 -1.69
C ALA A 2 -14.60 -18.48 -0.17
N ILE A 3 -13.38 -18.51 0.34
CA ILE A 3 -13.12 -18.24 1.75
C ILE A 3 -13.17 -16.72 1.97
N GLU A 4 -13.96 -16.30 2.96
CA GLU A 4 -14.09 -14.89 3.35
C GLU A 4 -13.73 -14.70 4.82
N GLY A 5 -13.12 -13.56 5.13
CA GLY A 5 -12.65 -13.23 6.47
C GLY A 5 -12.41 -11.74 6.66
N LYS A 6 -11.68 -11.41 7.71
CA LYS A 6 -11.24 -10.06 8.03
C LYS A 6 -9.78 -10.04 8.46
N VAL A 7 -9.12 -8.90 8.26
CA VAL A 7 -7.82 -8.59 8.85
C VAL A 7 -8.00 -8.47 10.36
N ALA A 8 -7.39 -9.39 11.11
CA ALA A 8 -7.40 -9.42 12.57
C ALA A 8 -6.29 -8.54 13.18
N LYS A 9 -5.16 -8.43 12.48
CA LYS A 9 -4.01 -7.64 12.92
C LYS A 9 -3.13 -7.27 11.72
N VAL A 10 -2.60 -6.05 11.72
CA VAL A 10 -1.52 -5.64 10.82
C VAL A 10 -0.19 -5.76 11.56
N LEU A 11 0.77 -6.43 10.93
CA LEU A 11 2.13 -6.62 11.42
C LEU A 11 3.09 -5.75 10.59
N ALA A 12 4.33 -5.62 11.05
CA ALA A 12 5.39 -4.97 10.28
C ALA A 12 5.70 -5.73 8.97
N ASN A 13 6.47 -5.10 8.07
CA ASN A 13 7.00 -5.70 6.84
C ASN A 13 5.89 -6.24 5.93
N ASN A 14 4.83 -5.44 5.73
CA ASN A 14 3.73 -5.76 4.82
C ASN A 14 3.07 -7.11 5.13
N THR A 15 2.94 -7.46 6.41
CA THR A 15 2.38 -8.74 6.84
C THR A 15 1.09 -8.51 7.60
N ILE A 16 0.08 -9.34 7.36
CA ILE A 16 -1.22 -9.26 8.03
C ILE A 16 -1.62 -10.61 8.62
N VAL A 17 -2.46 -10.58 9.63
CA VAL A 17 -3.13 -11.75 10.20
C VAL A 17 -4.57 -11.75 9.75
N ILE A 18 -5.00 -12.85 9.13
CA ILE A 18 -6.39 -13.07 8.70
C ILE A 18 -7.07 -13.97 9.74
N ASN A 19 -8.31 -13.65 10.12
CA ASN A 19 -9.10 -14.41 11.09
C ASN A 19 -9.65 -15.76 10.55
N ARG A 20 -8.96 -16.37 9.59
CA ARG A 20 -9.27 -17.64 8.95
C ARG A 20 -8.02 -18.48 8.90
N GLY A 21 -8.11 -19.72 9.36
CA GLY A 21 -7.02 -20.67 9.39
C GLY A 21 -7.42 -22.00 8.75
N ARG A 22 -6.76 -23.08 9.17
CA ARG A 22 -6.99 -24.44 8.69
C ARG A 22 -8.44 -24.89 8.85
N ASP A 23 -9.11 -24.49 9.93
CA ASP A 23 -10.50 -24.85 10.20
C ASP A 23 -11.46 -24.27 9.15
N ALA A 24 -11.07 -23.14 8.55
CA ALA A 24 -11.80 -22.49 7.45
C ALA A 24 -11.32 -22.96 6.06
N GLY A 25 -10.41 -23.93 5.99
CA GLY A 25 -9.87 -24.47 4.74
C GLY A 25 -8.69 -23.67 4.16
N VAL A 26 -8.14 -22.69 4.88
CA VAL A 26 -7.00 -21.89 4.40
C VAL A 26 -5.75 -22.76 4.28
N ARG A 27 -4.97 -22.54 3.22
CA ARG A 27 -3.72 -23.25 2.93
C ARG A 27 -2.60 -22.25 2.58
N PRO A 28 -1.33 -22.58 2.87
CA PRO A 28 -0.20 -21.79 2.37
C PRO A 28 -0.25 -21.64 0.85
N GLY A 29 0.11 -20.46 0.35
CA GLY A 29 0.06 -20.09 -1.07
C GLY A 29 -1.32 -19.64 -1.57
N MET A 30 -2.38 -19.68 -0.74
CA MET A 30 -3.66 -19.07 -1.10
C MET A 30 -3.53 -17.55 -1.21
N LEU A 31 -4.25 -16.98 -2.17
CA LEU A 31 -4.30 -15.54 -2.41
C LEU A 31 -5.62 -14.96 -1.92
N PHE A 32 -5.54 -13.82 -1.24
CA PHE A 32 -6.67 -13.04 -0.79
C PHE A 32 -6.59 -11.61 -1.34
N GLU A 33 -7.73 -11.04 -1.68
CA GLU A 33 -7.88 -9.59 -1.90
C GLU A 33 -8.38 -8.95 -0.60
N VAL A 34 -7.77 -7.82 -0.23
CA VAL A 34 -8.13 -7.02 0.94
C VAL A 34 -8.84 -5.76 0.46
N PHE A 35 -10.01 -5.47 1.00
CA PHE A 35 -10.84 -4.34 0.57
C PHE A 35 -11.56 -3.67 1.75
N SER A 36 -11.89 -2.40 1.57
CA SER A 36 -12.75 -1.67 2.51
C SER A 36 -14.17 -2.24 2.45
N PRO A 37 -14.77 -2.63 3.58
CA PRO A 37 -16.17 -3.07 3.59
C PRO A 37 -17.16 -1.95 3.28
N GLU A 38 -16.76 -0.69 3.51
CA GLU A 38 -17.55 0.51 3.24
C GLU A 38 -17.45 0.97 1.79
N GLY A 39 -16.46 0.48 1.03
CA GLY A 39 -16.15 0.93 -0.33
C GLY A 39 -15.64 2.37 -0.41
N GLU A 40 -15.44 2.87 -1.64
CA GLU A 40 -15.11 4.28 -1.93
C GLU A 40 -16.33 4.92 -2.61
N GLU A 41 -16.81 6.04 -2.05
CA GLU A 41 -17.89 6.80 -2.65
C GLU A 41 -17.40 7.49 -3.93
N VAL A 42 -18.21 7.39 -4.98
CA VAL A 42 -17.94 8.01 -6.28
C VAL A 42 -18.82 9.23 -6.41
N TRP A 43 -18.20 10.37 -6.63
CA TRP A 43 -18.87 11.67 -6.79
C TRP A 43 -18.81 12.09 -8.25
N ASP A 44 -19.88 12.72 -8.73
CA ASP A 44 -19.88 13.41 -10.01
C ASP A 44 -19.11 14.74 -9.87
N PRO A 45 -18.05 14.99 -10.66
CA PRO A 45 -17.26 16.22 -10.54
C PRO A 45 -17.98 17.46 -11.05
N ASP A 46 -19.00 17.31 -11.90
CA ASP A 46 -19.76 18.41 -12.48
C ASP A 46 -20.97 18.78 -11.63
N THR A 47 -21.66 17.79 -11.03
CA THR A 47 -22.87 18.00 -10.23
C THR A 47 -22.64 17.97 -8.72
N GLY A 48 -21.55 17.35 -8.26
CA GLY A 48 -21.27 17.12 -6.84
C GLY A 48 -22.13 16.03 -6.19
N GLU A 49 -22.94 15.30 -6.97
CA GLU A 49 -23.81 14.24 -6.44
C GLU A 49 -23.04 12.93 -6.24
N THR A 50 -23.41 12.15 -5.21
CA THR A 50 -22.88 10.79 -5.01
C THR A 50 -23.53 9.84 -6.02
N LEU A 51 -22.73 9.33 -6.96
CA LEU A 51 -23.12 8.36 -7.98
C LEU A 51 -23.26 6.93 -7.42
N GLY A 52 -22.61 6.64 -6.30
CA GLY A 52 -22.69 5.36 -5.61
C GLY A 52 -21.39 5.00 -4.90
N THR A 53 -21.19 3.71 -4.65
CA THR A 53 -20.04 3.17 -3.91
C THR A 53 -19.41 2.03 -4.69
N VAL A 54 -18.08 2.03 -4.82
CA VAL A 54 -17.31 0.98 -5.48
C VAL A 54 -16.45 0.21 -4.47
N GLU A 55 -16.20 -1.08 -4.71
CA GLU A 55 -15.26 -1.86 -3.88
C GLU A 55 -13.83 -1.33 -4.11
N ASP A 56 -13.21 -0.69 -3.09
CA ASP A 56 -11.79 -0.30 -3.13
C ASP A 56 -10.92 -1.48 -2.67
N VAL A 57 -10.32 -2.18 -3.63
CA VAL A 57 -9.33 -3.23 -3.36
C VAL A 57 -8.01 -2.56 -2.99
N LYS A 58 -7.65 -2.69 -1.71
CA LYS A 58 -6.46 -2.06 -1.13
C LYS A 58 -5.18 -2.80 -1.49
N ALA A 59 -5.20 -4.14 -1.43
CA ALA A 59 -4.02 -4.97 -1.60
C ALA A 59 -4.39 -6.42 -1.92
N ARG A 60 -3.39 -7.18 -2.38
CA ARG A 60 -3.45 -8.64 -2.42
C ARG A 60 -2.58 -9.21 -1.31
N ALA A 61 -2.93 -10.37 -0.78
CA ALA A 61 -2.22 -11.01 0.30
C ALA A 61 -2.00 -12.50 0.00
N GLU A 62 -0.76 -12.96 0.07
CA GLU A 62 -0.41 -14.38 -0.07
C GLU A 62 -0.18 -15.01 1.29
N VAL A 63 -0.89 -16.11 1.57
CA VAL A 63 -0.77 -16.82 2.84
C VAL A 63 0.59 -17.50 2.94
N THR A 64 1.39 -17.10 3.92
CA THR A 64 2.72 -17.66 4.18
C THR A 64 2.70 -18.71 5.29
N GLU A 65 1.83 -18.53 6.29
CA GLU A 65 1.70 -19.46 7.42
C GLU A 65 0.23 -19.67 7.81
N VAL A 66 -0.13 -20.89 8.19
CA VAL A 66 -1.49 -21.25 8.60
C VAL A 66 -1.49 -21.88 9.98
N ARG A 67 -2.30 -21.32 10.89
CA ARG A 67 -2.68 -21.90 12.18
C ARG A 67 -4.10 -22.46 12.09
N GLU A 68 -4.59 -23.07 13.16
CA GLU A 68 -5.95 -23.65 13.21
C GLU A 68 -7.03 -22.59 12.92
N ARG A 69 -6.98 -21.47 13.66
CA ARG A 69 -8.02 -20.43 13.65
C ARG A 69 -7.66 -19.15 12.91
N PHE A 70 -6.41 -18.98 12.49
CA PHE A 70 -5.93 -17.80 11.77
C PHE A 70 -4.81 -18.15 10.79
N SER A 71 -4.47 -17.22 9.91
CA SER A 71 -3.33 -17.33 9.01
C SER A 71 -2.54 -16.03 8.96
N ILE A 72 -1.26 -16.13 8.60
CA ILE A 72 -0.40 -14.99 8.32
C ILE A 72 -0.24 -14.90 6.81
N ALA A 73 -0.43 -13.70 6.28
CA ALA A 73 -0.29 -13.43 4.86
C ALA A 73 0.61 -12.22 4.61
N ARG A 74 1.40 -12.28 3.55
CA ARG A 74 2.23 -11.18 3.09
C ARG A 74 1.46 -10.39 2.03
N LEU A 75 1.31 -9.09 2.26
CA LEU A 75 0.74 -8.17 1.30
C LEU A 75 1.67 -8.03 0.10
N GLN A 76 1.09 -8.20 -1.08
CA GLN A 76 1.63 -7.78 -2.35
C GLN A 76 0.94 -6.45 -2.67
N GLY A 77 1.72 -5.37 -2.78
CA GLY A 77 1.17 -4.05 -3.10
C GLY A 77 0.36 -4.09 -4.39
N PRO A 78 -0.61 -3.18 -4.58
CA PRO A 78 -1.25 -3.04 -5.88
C PRO A 78 -0.15 -2.80 -6.91
N ALA A 79 -0.27 -3.45 -8.08
CA ALA A 79 0.59 -3.18 -9.21
C ALA A 79 0.29 -1.76 -9.70
N THR A 80 0.85 -0.74 -9.04
CA THR A 80 1.01 0.56 -9.66
C THR A 80 2.03 0.39 -10.79
N PRO A 81 1.87 1.05 -11.96
CA PRO A 81 2.90 1.07 -13.00
C PRO A 81 4.26 1.59 -12.49
N PHE A 82 4.23 2.26 -11.34
CA PHE A 82 5.37 2.71 -10.55
C PHE A 82 5.35 2.02 -9.18
N GLY A 83 5.29 0.68 -9.19
CA GLY A 83 5.31 -0.16 -7.99
C GLY A 83 6.41 0.30 -7.05
N VAL A 84 6.01 0.71 -5.83
CA VAL A 84 6.85 0.79 -4.63
C VAL A 84 8.34 0.96 -4.94
N MET A 85 8.73 2.15 -5.39
CA MET A 85 10.08 2.57 -5.03
C MET A 85 10.01 2.84 -3.54
N ASP A 86 10.54 1.90 -2.77
CA ASP A 86 10.89 2.17 -1.39
C ASP A 86 11.74 3.45 -1.41
N LEU A 87 11.24 4.52 -0.78
CA LEU A 87 11.92 5.81 -0.76
C LEU A 87 13.31 5.69 -0.09
N GLY A 88 13.51 4.62 0.70
CA GLY A 88 14.81 4.18 1.23
C GLY A 88 15.73 3.57 0.16
N GLU A 89 15.25 2.61 -0.63
CA GLU A 89 16.01 2.01 -1.73
C GLU A 89 16.35 3.02 -2.85
N MET A 90 15.48 4.00 -3.13
CA MET A 90 15.79 5.11 -4.03
C MET A 90 16.93 5.98 -3.50
N GLN A 91 16.95 6.28 -2.19
CA GLN A 91 18.04 7.04 -1.58
C GLN A 91 19.37 6.31 -1.69
N GLU A 92 19.42 5.01 -1.42
CA GLU A 92 20.66 4.22 -1.55
C GLU A 92 21.12 4.12 -3.01
N ASN A 93 20.20 3.88 -3.94
CA ASN A 93 20.54 3.74 -5.35
C ASN A 93 20.97 5.09 -5.95
N LEU A 94 20.32 6.19 -5.59
CA LEU A 94 20.75 7.53 -5.98
C LEU A 94 22.09 7.89 -5.37
N GLN A 95 22.34 7.61 -4.08
CA GLN A 95 23.65 7.84 -3.45
C GLN A 95 24.76 7.08 -4.16
N ARG A 96 24.50 5.83 -4.58
CA ARG A 96 25.47 5.00 -5.31
C ARG A 96 25.75 5.54 -6.72
N ILE A 97 24.69 5.93 -7.45
CA ILE A 97 24.80 6.50 -8.81
C ILE A 97 25.52 7.87 -8.76
N PHE A 98 25.20 8.71 -7.77
CA PHE A 98 25.88 9.99 -7.55
C PHE A 98 27.35 9.80 -7.19
N SER A 99 27.68 8.80 -6.35
CA SER A 99 29.07 8.50 -5.99
C SER A 99 29.89 8.03 -7.20
N GLN A 100 29.30 7.25 -8.12
CA GLN A 100 29.97 6.82 -9.34
C GLN A 100 30.16 7.95 -10.37
N MET A 101 29.25 8.93 -10.44
CA MET A 101 29.37 10.02 -11.40
C MET A 101 30.26 11.18 -10.94
N PHE A 102 30.35 11.47 -9.63
CA PHE A 102 31.04 12.68 -9.16
C PHE A 102 32.37 12.45 -8.44
N GLY A 103 32.75 11.20 -8.13
CA GLY A 103 34.00 10.90 -7.42
C GLY A 103 34.08 11.54 -6.02
N GLU A 104 35.11 11.20 -5.24
CA GLU A 104 35.32 11.65 -3.85
C GLU A 104 35.63 13.16 -3.67
N GLY A 105 35.03 14.03 -4.48
CA GLY A 105 35.28 15.47 -4.51
C GLY A 105 34.01 16.29 -4.36
N GLY A 106 33.39 16.23 -3.18
CA GLY A 106 32.46 17.21 -2.62
C GLY A 106 31.63 18.05 -3.60
N VAL A 107 30.48 17.54 -4.00
CA VAL A 107 29.37 18.43 -4.37
C VAL A 107 28.69 18.82 -3.06
N HIS A 108 29.02 19.99 -2.56
CA HIS A 108 28.17 20.69 -1.61
C HIS A 108 26.84 20.88 -2.33
N ILE A 109 25.85 20.04 -2.01
CA ILE A 109 24.47 20.38 -2.32
C ILE A 109 24.26 21.67 -1.54
N ARG A 110 24.35 22.82 -2.24
CA ARG A 110 23.62 23.98 -1.78
C ARG A 110 22.19 23.49 -1.74
N THR A 111 21.76 23.14 -0.54
CA THR A 111 20.39 23.10 -0.11
C THR A 111 19.72 24.27 -0.83
N PHE A 112 19.00 23.98 -1.92
CA PHE A 112 18.02 24.93 -2.41
C PHE A 112 17.11 25.16 -1.21
N GLY A 113 17.12 26.40 -0.74
CA GLY A 113 16.91 26.73 0.66
C GLY A 113 15.62 26.20 1.23
N MET A 114 15.72 25.23 2.14
CA MET A 114 14.71 25.02 3.16
C MET A 114 15.09 25.90 4.36
N GLY A 115 14.78 27.19 4.25
CA GLY A 115 14.53 27.99 5.45
C GLY A 115 13.14 27.61 5.98
N PRO A 116 12.86 27.77 7.28
CA PRO A 116 11.51 27.53 7.79
C PRO A 116 10.66 28.70 7.32
N SER A 117 9.92 28.52 6.23
CA SER A 117 8.95 29.51 5.76
C SER A 117 7.76 28.76 5.21
N GLY A 118 6.70 28.76 6.02
CA GLY A 118 5.29 28.67 5.64
C GLY A 118 4.87 27.58 4.66
N GLY A 119 4.25 26.52 5.20
CA GLY A 119 2.89 26.02 4.90
C GLY A 119 2.33 25.89 3.48
N ASP A 120 2.94 26.46 2.46
CA ASP A 120 2.39 26.57 1.10
C ASP A 120 3.15 25.67 0.10
N ASP A 121 4.40 25.27 0.40
CA ASP A 121 5.23 24.41 -0.47
C ASP A 121 4.79 22.93 -0.49
N GLU A 122 4.01 22.48 0.51
CA GLU A 122 3.47 21.12 0.56
C GLU A 122 2.39 20.93 -0.52
N GLU A 123 1.53 21.92 -0.75
CA GLU A 123 0.42 21.85 -1.71
C GLU A 123 0.89 21.85 -3.18
N GLU A 124 2.03 22.51 -3.48
CA GLU A 124 2.58 22.59 -4.83
C GLU A 124 3.23 21.27 -5.25
N LEU A 125 3.90 20.59 -4.32
CA LEU A 125 4.43 19.24 -4.54
C LEU A 125 3.31 18.19 -4.66
N GLU A 126 2.23 18.32 -3.88
CA GLU A 126 1.04 17.46 -3.95
C GLU A 126 0.32 17.58 -5.31
N SER A 127 0.27 18.78 -5.87
CA SER A 127 -0.33 19.05 -7.19
C SER A 127 0.52 18.49 -8.34
N MET A 128 1.85 18.43 -8.18
CA MET A 128 2.77 17.86 -9.17
C MET A 128 2.83 16.32 -9.13
N LEU A 129 2.52 15.70 -7.98
CA LEU A 129 2.50 14.24 -7.77
C LEU A 129 1.12 13.60 -7.92
N GLY A 130 0.08 14.38 -8.24
CA GLY A 130 -1.25 13.87 -8.55
C GLY A 130 -2.12 13.59 -7.33
N GLY A 131 -2.07 14.45 -6.32
CA GLY A 131 -2.79 14.31 -5.07
C GLY A 131 -1.98 13.54 -4.03
N PRO A 132 -2.51 13.40 -2.79
CA PRO A 132 -1.78 12.78 -1.71
C PRO A 132 -1.36 11.38 -2.13
N LEU A 133 -0.07 11.10 -2.01
CA LEU A 133 0.52 9.78 -2.22
C LEU A 133 -0.32 8.80 -1.39
N LYS A 134 -1.27 8.08 -2.01
CA LYS A 134 -2.24 7.21 -1.33
C LYS A 134 -1.40 6.21 -0.54
N ASP A 135 -1.21 6.50 0.75
CA ASP A 135 -0.26 5.83 1.61
C ASP A 135 -0.43 4.32 1.47
N LEU A 136 0.67 3.60 1.35
CA LEU A 136 0.69 2.14 1.42
C LEU A 136 0.25 1.62 2.81
N SER A 137 -0.18 2.51 3.71
CA SER A 137 -0.84 2.26 5.00
C SER A 137 -2.33 1.88 4.90
N LYS A 138 -2.91 1.78 3.69
CA LYS A 138 -4.37 1.54 3.51
C LYS A 138 -4.96 0.34 4.26
N VAL A 139 -4.20 -0.75 4.44
CA VAL A 139 -4.74 -1.97 5.07
C VAL A 139 -4.85 -1.78 6.58
N GLN A 140 -6.05 -1.96 7.10
CA GLN A 140 -6.40 -1.74 8.51
C GLN A 140 -7.03 -2.99 9.13
N VAL A 141 -7.02 -3.04 10.46
CA VAL A 141 -7.76 -4.06 11.20
C VAL A 141 -9.25 -3.90 10.94
N GLY A 142 -9.93 -5.00 10.60
CA GLY A 142 -11.36 -5.01 10.27
C GLY A 142 -11.66 -5.04 8.77
N ASP A 143 -10.67 -4.72 7.92
CA ASP A 143 -10.78 -4.84 6.46
C ASP A 143 -11.23 -6.24 6.07
N ALA A 144 -12.10 -6.31 5.05
CA ALA A 144 -12.61 -7.58 4.55
C ALA A 144 -11.56 -8.26 3.66
N VAL A 145 -11.52 -9.59 3.70
CA VAL A 145 -10.68 -10.38 2.80
C VAL A 145 -11.48 -11.46 2.09
N ARG A 146 -11.19 -11.66 0.81
CA ARG A 146 -11.85 -12.66 -0.05
C ARG A 146 -10.82 -13.46 -0.85
N GLU A 147 -10.98 -14.78 -0.87
CA GLU A 147 -10.11 -15.68 -1.63
C GLU A 147 -10.19 -15.39 -3.14
N VAL A 148 -9.03 -15.21 -3.77
CA VAL A 148 -8.91 -15.09 -5.23
C VAL A 148 -8.75 -16.48 -5.82
N ARG A 149 -9.80 -16.97 -6.47
CA ARG A 149 -9.74 -18.22 -7.22
C ARG A 149 -9.12 -17.96 -8.59
N ARG A 150 -7.88 -18.40 -8.81
CA ARG A 150 -7.33 -18.47 -10.17
C ARG A 150 -8.18 -19.48 -10.96
N ARG A 151 -8.80 -19.00 -12.04
CA ARG A 151 -9.52 -19.83 -13.01
C ARG A 151 -8.55 -20.71 -13.80
#